data_AF-A0A7Y1VKN5-F1
#
_entry.id   AF-A0A7Y1VKN5-F1
#
_cell.length_a   1.000
_cell.length_b   1.000
_cell.length_c   1.000
_cell.angle_alpha   90.00
_cell.angle_beta   90.00
_cell.angle_gamma   90.00
#
_symmetry.space_group_name_H-M   'P 1'
#
loop_
_entity.id
_entity.type
_entity.pdbx_description
1 polymer ?
#
loop_
_entity_poly.entity_id
_entity_poly.type
_entity_poly.pdbx_seq_one_letter_code
_entity_poly.pdbx_strand_id
1 'polypeptide(L)'
;TRSLTLYFQMIGRGSRIIPSKDEFTVIDLGNNMARFGMWDAEIDWQEIFHFPDFFLENIKNDEDIEREFVYEMPDEIREKFGNSSIIDFNIKEEYKKIFAQGLKSKTVLERSIAQHALICVENSEDVFEARILAKLLKDDIAYRVKQYSYCIMNNTKSYKEWLEEDYERKLRLSISQEFAAKM
;
A
#
# COMPACT_ATOMS: atom_id res chain seq x y z
N THR A 1 15.09 6.36 -9.67
CA THR A 1 16.23 5.90 -10.51
C THR A 1 16.79 4.62 -9.93
N ARG A 2 17.32 3.73 -10.77
CA ARG A 2 18.04 2.51 -10.31
C ARG A 2 19.56 2.68 -10.29
N SER A 3 20.07 3.85 -10.67
CA SER A 3 21.49 4.19 -10.61
C SER A 3 21.78 5.15 -9.46
N LEU A 4 22.70 4.75 -8.58
CA LEU A 4 23.22 5.56 -7.48
C LEU A 4 23.84 6.86 -8.01
N THR A 5 24.64 6.78 -9.07
CA THR A 5 25.28 7.98 -9.65
C THR A 5 24.26 8.95 -10.23
N LEU A 6 23.19 8.44 -10.84
CA LEU A 6 22.09 9.29 -11.32
C LEU A 6 21.32 9.93 -10.16
N TYR A 7 21.16 9.24 -9.02
CA TYR A 7 20.53 9.80 -7.82
C TYR A 7 21.28 11.04 -7.33
N PHE A 8 22.61 10.96 -7.19
CA PHE A 8 23.45 12.10 -6.86
C PHE A 8 23.40 13.22 -7.90
N GLN A 9 23.44 12.87 -9.19
CA GLN A 9 23.37 13.86 -10.27
C GLN A 9 22.06 14.66 -10.22
N MET A 10 20.93 14.00 -9.97
CA MET A 10 19.62 14.65 -9.87
C MET A 10 19.59 15.67 -8.72
N ILE A 11 20.06 15.27 -7.53
CA ILE A 11 20.13 16.16 -6.36
C ILE A 11 21.11 17.32 -6.61
N GLY A 12 22.26 17.04 -7.22
CA GLY A 12 23.26 18.04 -7.58
C GLY A 12 22.77 19.09 -8.60
N ARG A 13 21.68 18.85 -9.33
CA ARG A 13 21.03 19.91 -10.13
C ARG A 13 20.35 20.96 -9.25
N GLY A 14 19.77 20.54 -8.13
CA GLY A 14 19.07 21.39 -7.17
C GLY A 14 20.00 22.29 -6.36
N SER A 15 21.23 21.85 -6.09
CA SER A 15 22.20 22.53 -5.23
C SER A 15 22.87 23.79 -5.81
N ARG A 16 22.55 24.15 -7.06
CA ARG A 16 23.10 25.37 -7.68
C ARG A 16 22.68 26.63 -6.92
N ILE A 17 23.65 27.39 -6.43
CA ILE A 17 23.45 28.64 -5.70
C ILE A 17 23.03 29.75 -6.69
N ILE A 18 21.96 30.46 -6.39
CA ILE A 18 21.53 31.68 -7.09
C ILE A 18 21.10 32.74 -6.06
N PRO A 19 21.14 34.06 -6.37
CA PRO A 19 21.01 35.13 -5.37
C PRO A 19 19.75 35.10 -4.48
N SER A 20 18.70 34.40 -4.90
CA SER A 20 17.41 34.30 -4.20
C SER A 20 17.07 32.86 -3.77
N LYS A 21 18.05 31.96 -3.71
CA LYS A 21 17.85 30.56 -3.34
C LYS A 21 19.04 30.07 -2.51
N ASP A 22 18.84 30.05 -1.20
CA ASP A 22 19.73 29.52 -0.18
C ASP A 22 19.41 28.06 0.19
N GLU A 23 18.16 27.63 0.00
CA GLU A 23 17.71 26.24 0.22
C GLU A 23 17.05 25.60 -1.01
N PHE A 24 17.01 24.27 -1.04
CA PHE A 24 16.23 23.51 -2.00
C PHE A 24 15.67 22.24 -1.36
N THR A 25 14.50 21.80 -1.81
CA THR A 25 13.83 20.61 -1.29
C THR A 25 13.95 19.46 -2.28
N VAL A 26 14.24 18.27 -1.76
CA VAL A 26 14.19 17.00 -2.52
C VAL A 26 12.94 16.24 -2.10
N ILE A 27 12.07 15.93 -3.07
CA ILE A 27 10.87 15.12 -2.86
C ILE A 27 11.10 13.76 -3.54
N ASP A 28 11.39 12.73 -2.73
CA ASP A 28 11.78 11.40 -3.23
C ASP A 28 10.62 10.45 -3.53
N LEU A 29 9.47 10.66 -2.86
CA LEU A 29 8.31 9.77 -2.88
C LEU A 29 8.65 8.30 -2.50
N GLY A 30 9.75 8.09 -1.76
CA GLY A 30 10.10 6.84 -1.08
C GLY A 30 10.99 5.86 -1.87
N ASN A 31 11.25 6.09 -3.15
CA ASN A 31 11.89 5.08 -3.99
C ASN A 31 13.44 5.12 -4.00
N ASN A 32 14.08 6.29 -4.00
CA ASN A 32 15.55 6.34 -4.06
C ASN A 32 16.16 6.27 -2.67
N MET A 33 15.54 6.91 -1.67
CA MET A 33 16.00 6.85 -0.29
C MET A 33 15.93 5.42 0.26
N ALA A 34 14.85 4.68 -0.01
CA ALA A 34 14.75 3.27 0.41
C ALA A 34 15.75 2.35 -0.32
N ARG A 35 16.19 2.74 -1.52
CA ARG A 35 17.12 1.98 -2.35
C ARG A 35 18.58 2.24 -2.00
N PHE A 36 18.95 3.50 -1.78
CA PHE A 36 20.33 3.96 -1.67
C PHE A 36 20.67 4.55 -0.30
N GLY A 37 19.69 4.74 0.58
CA GLY A 37 19.83 5.50 1.81
C GLY A 37 19.70 7.01 1.59
N MET A 38 19.96 7.76 2.66
CA MET A 38 20.00 9.22 2.59
C MET A 38 21.14 9.67 1.66
N TRP A 39 20.89 10.71 0.88
CA TRP A 39 21.85 11.19 -0.12
C TRP A 39 23.16 11.71 0.49
N ASP A 40 23.12 12.16 1.74
CA ASP A 40 24.26 12.69 2.52
C ASP A 40 24.94 11.61 3.39
N ALA A 41 24.48 10.36 3.32
CA ALA A 41 25.14 9.25 4.01
C ALA A 41 26.54 8.98 3.44
N GLU A 42 27.46 8.52 4.30
CA GLU A 42 28.81 8.16 3.89
C GLU A 42 28.78 6.94 2.95
N ILE A 43 29.54 7.02 1.85
CA ILE A 43 29.64 5.97 0.84
C ILE A 43 31.10 5.60 0.64
N ASP A 44 31.45 4.34 0.89
CA ASP A 44 32.75 3.80 0.55
C ASP A 44 32.81 3.48 -0.95
N TRP A 45 33.22 4.48 -1.73
CA TRP A 45 33.40 4.30 -3.17
C TRP A 45 34.47 3.26 -3.50
N GLN A 46 35.53 3.16 -2.68
CA GLN A 46 36.59 2.19 -2.95
C GLN A 46 36.05 0.77 -2.85
N GLU A 47 35.31 0.45 -1.79
CA GLU A 47 34.67 -0.85 -1.62
C GLU A 47 33.73 -1.17 -2.79
N ILE A 48 32.86 -0.23 -3.19
CA ILE A 48 31.94 -0.42 -4.33
C ILE A 48 32.70 -0.72 -5.63
N PHE A 49 33.81 -0.04 -5.89
CA PHE A 49 34.61 -0.29 -7.09
C PHE A 49 35.40 -1.61 -7.04
N HIS A 50 35.84 -2.05 -5.86
CA HIS A 50 36.53 -3.33 -5.69
C HIS A 50 35.56 -4.52 -5.71
N PHE A 51 34.32 -4.34 -5.22
CA PHE A 51 33.30 -5.38 -5.10
C PHE A 51 31.94 -4.94 -5.70
N PRO A 52 31.88 -4.66 -7.00
CA PRO A 52 30.67 -4.11 -7.63
C PRO A 52 29.48 -5.07 -7.58
N ASP A 53 29.70 -6.38 -7.75
CA ASP A 53 28.63 -7.38 -7.71
C ASP A 53 27.99 -7.46 -6.32
N PHE A 54 28.82 -7.46 -5.26
CA PHE A 54 28.35 -7.45 -3.88
C PHE A 54 27.49 -6.21 -3.59
N PHE A 55 27.92 -5.03 -4.07
CA PHE A 55 27.12 -3.82 -3.94
C PHE A 55 25.76 -3.96 -4.66
N LEU A 56 25.75 -4.41 -5.91
CA LEU A 56 24.53 -4.53 -6.72
C LEU A 56 23.53 -5.54 -6.15
N GLU A 57 24.00 -6.67 -5.61
CA GLU A 57 23.15 -7.69 -4.98
C GLU A 57 22.46 -7.20 -3.71
N ASN A 58 23.08 -6.25 -2.99
CA ASN A 58 22.52 -5.69 -1.76
C ASN A 58 21.54 -4.51 -1.99
N ILE A 59 21.41 -4.01 -3.23
CA ILE A 59 20.45 -2.95 -3.54
C ILE A 59 19.03 -3.51 -3.49
N LYS A 60 18.18 -2.95 -2.62
CA LYS A 60 16.74 -3.31 -2.56
C LYS A 60 16.09 -3.13 -3.93
N ASN A 61 15.39 -4.15 -4.43
CA ASN A 61 14.63 -4.03 -5.67
C ASN A 61 13.31 -3.26 -5.42
N ASP A 62 12.63 -2.85 -6.50
CA ASP A 62 11.39 -2.06 -6.38
C ASP A 62 10.30 -2.84 -5.62
N GLU A 63 10.23 -4.16 -5.80
CA GLU A 63 9.21 -5.00 -5.14
C GLU A 63 9.40 -5.05 -3.62
N ASP A 64 10.64 -5.16 -3.14
CA ASP A 64 10.96 -5.20 -1.72
C ASP A 64 10.72 -3.85 -1.05
N ILE A 65 11.03 -2.74 -1.73
CA ILE A 65 10.69 -1.39 -1.26
C ILE A 65 9.17 -1.24 -1.16
N GLU A 66 8.44 -1.63 -2.20
CA GLU A 66 6.99 -1.55 -2.26
C GLU A 66 6.26 -2.41 -1.21
N ARG A 67 6.90 -3.48 -0.71
CA ARG A 67 6.38 -4.31 0.38
C ARG A 67 6.40 -3.61 1.74
N GLU A 68 7.30 -2.65 1.90
CA GLU A 68 7.43 -1.85 3.13
C GLU A 68 6.45 -0.67 3.15
N PHE A 69 5.89 -0.28 2.00
CA PHE A 69 4.88 0.77 1.97
C PHE A 69 3.61 0.38 2.72
N VAL A 70 3.11 1.33 3.51
CA VAL A 70 1.87 1.23 4.26
C VAL A 70 0.89 2.22 3.65
N TYR A 71 -0.30 1.75 3.29
CA TYR A 71 -1.39 2.64 2.92
C TYR A 71 -1.94 3.28 4.20
N GLU A 72 -1.95 4.60 4.21
CA GLU A 72 -2.66 5.39 5.20
C GLU A 72 -3.88 6.02 4.52
N MET A 73 -5.07 5.73 5.06
CA MET A 73 -6.30 6.30 4.54
C MET A 73 -6.27 7.83 4.73
N PRO A 74 -6.41 8.63 3.66
CA PRO A 74 -6.42 10.10 3.77
C PRO A 74 -7.49 10.58 4.75
N ASP A 75 -7.19 11.64 5.50
CA ASP A 75 -8.10 12.18 6.52
C ASP A 75 -9.49 12.50 5.97
N GLU A 76 -9.57 13.10 4.77
CA GLU A 76 -10.82 13.41 4.08
C GLU A 76 -11.71 12.18 3.80
N ILE A 77 -11.07 11.02 3.56
CA ILE A 77 -11.77 9.75 3.35
C ILE A 77 -12.12 9.15 4.72
N ARG A 78 -11.20 9.21 5.68
CA ARG A 78 -11.36 8.65 7.03
C ARG A 78 -12.52 9.32 7.78
N GLU A 79 -12.71 10.62 7.64
CA GLU A 79 -13.82 11.38 8.22
C GLU A 79 -15.20 10.85 7.78
N LYS A 80 -15.31 10.31 6.55
CA LYS A 80 -16.57 9.74 6.04
C LYS A 80 -16.95 8.41 6.70
N PHE A 81 -16.05 7.82 7.49
CA PHE A 81 -16.28 6.57 8.24
C PHE A 81 -16.37 6.80 9.75
N GLY A 82 -16.69 8.02 10.19
CA GLY A 82 -16.66 8.43 11.61
C GLY A 82 -17.61 7.69 12.56
N ASN A 83 -18.66 7.02 12.06
CA ASN A 83 -19.57 6.21 12.89
C ASN A 83 -19.00 4.82 13.21
N SER A 84 -17.91 4.40 12.56
CA SER A 84 -17.34 3.07 12.71
C SER A 84 -16.24 3.02 13.76
N SER A 85 -16.30 2.00 14.63
CA SER A 85 -15.30 1.79 15.68
C SER A 85 -13.99 1.17 15.17
N ILE A 86 -14.04 0.37 14.10
CA ILE A 86 -12.89 -0.34 13.53
C ILE A 86 -12.82 -0.06 12.03
N ILE A 87 -11.94 0.84 11.63
CA ILE A 87 -11.71 1.24 10.23
C ILE A 87 -10.54 0.45 9.61
N ASP A 88 -9.47 0.26 10.39
CA ASP A 88 -8.24 -0.37 9.91
C ASP A 88 -8.34 -1.91 9.94
N PHE A 89 -7.70 -2.57 8.97
CA PHE A 89 -7.70 -4.03 8.87
C PHE A 89 -6.31 -4.54 8.45
N ASN A 90 -5.64 -5.25 9.34
CA ASN A 90 -4.31 -5.80 9.06
C ASN A 90 -4.40 -7.19 8.41
N ILE A 91 -4.21 -7.24 7.08
CA ILE A 91 -4.25 -8.47 6.29
C ILE A 91 -3.21 -9.50 6.76
N LYS A 92 -1.99 -9.07 7.12
CA LYS A 92 -0.91 -10.00 7.54
C LYS A 92 -1.24 -10.65 8.87
N GLU A 93 -1.75 -9.87 9.82
CA GLU A 93 -2.17 -10.40 11.13
C GLU A 93 -3.36 -11.35 10.98
N GLU A 94 -4.35 -10.96 10.18
CA GLU A 94 -5.53 -11.79 9.96
C GLU A 94 -5.17 -13.10 9.25
N TYR A 95 -4.25 -13.05 8.28
CA TYR A 95 -3.70 -14.24 7.63
C TYR A 95 -3.05 -15.18 8.64
N LYS A 96 -2.22 -14.68 9.55
CA LYS A 96 -1.61 -15.49 10.62
C LYS A 96 -2.67 -16.16 11.50
N LYS A 97 -3.74 -15.45 11.87
CA LYS A 97 -4.84 -16.00 12.66
C LYS A 97 -5.59 -17.12 11.91
N ILE A 98 -5.95 -16.88 10.66
CA ILE A 98 -6.64 -17.84 9.78
C ILE A 98 -5.79 -19.10 9.57
N PHE A 99 -4.49 -18.91 9.33
CA PHE A 99 -3.55 -20.00 9.14
C PHE A 99 -3.41 -20.86 10.41
N ALA A 100 -3.28 -20.23 11.58
CA ALA A 100 -3.24 -20.93 12.86
C ALA A 100 -4.53 -21.72 13.17
N GLN A 101 -5.67 -21.28 12.61
CA GLN A 101 -6.96 -21.97 12.72
C GLN A 101 -7.13 -23.11 11.70
N GLY A 102 -6.19 -23.33 10.78
CA GLY A 102 -6.31 -24.33 9.71
C GLY A 102 -7.38 -23.99 8.66
N LEU A 103 -7.80 -22.72 8.59
CA LEU A 103 -8.81 -22.25 7.65
C LEU A 103 -8.18 -21.88 6.29
N LYS A 104 -9.04 -21.78 5.26
CA LYS A 104 -8.60 -21.41 3.91
C LYS A 104 -8.12 -19.96 3.89
N SER A 105 -6.99 -19.69 3.23
CA SER A 105 -6.43 -18.33 3.09
C SER A 105 -7.42 -17.31 2.54
N LYS A 106 -8.29 -17.73 1.61
CA LYS A 106 -9.36 -16.90 1.02
C LYS A 106 -10.26 -16.24 2.08
N THR A 107 -10.44 -16.86 3.25
CA THR A 107 -11.24 -16.32 4.34
C THR A 107 -10.71 -14.97 4.86
N VAL A 108 -9.43 -14.66 4.67
CA VAL A 108 -8.86 -13.34 5.00
C VAL A 108 -9.52 -12.24 4.19
N LEU A 109 -9.66 -12.43 2.88
CA LEU A 109 -10.33 -11.44 2.02
C LEU A 109 -11.83 -11.39 2.32
N GLU A 110 -12.47 -12.52 2.63
CA GLU A 110 -13.89 -12.53 3.00
C GLU A 110 -14.14 -11.71 4.29
N ARG A 111 -13.27 -11.84 5.30
CA ARG A 111 -13.34 -11.01 6.53
C ARG A 111 -13.03 -9.54 6.25
N SER A 112 -12.08 -9.26 5.38
CA SER A 112 -11.77 -7.90 4.95
C SER A 112 -12.96 -7.24 4.25
N ILE A 113 -13.61 -7.96 3.33
CA ILE A 113 -14.81 -7.49 2.61
C ILE A 113 -15.94 -7.23 3.60
N ALA A 114 -16.15 -8.12 4.57
CA ALA A 114 -17.19 -7.96 5.59
C ALA A 114 -16.94 -6.71 6.44
N GLN A 115 -15.69 -6.44 6.84
CA GLN A 115 -15.34 -5.21 7.55
C GLN A 115 -15.60 -3.96 6.70
N HIS A 116 -15.22 -3.95 5.42
CA HIS A 116 -15.54 -2.85 4.50
C HIS A 116 -17.04 -2.65 4.30
N ALA A 117 -17.81 -3.73 4.19
CA ALA A 117 -19.25 -3.66 4.06
C ALA A 117 -19.88 -3.06 5.32
N LEU A 118 -19.44 -3.50 6.50
CA LEU A 118 -19.89 -2.98 7.78
C LEU A 118 -19.66 -1.48 7.89
N ILE A 119 -18.43 -1.01 7.66
CA ILE A 119 -18.14 0.43 7.78
C ILE A 119 -18.90 1.26 6.74
N CYS A 120 -19.15 0.74 5.54
CA CYS A 120 -19.97 1.44 4.56
C CYS A 120 -21.42 1.56 5.04
N VAL A 121 -21.98 0.49 5.62
CA VAL A 121 -23.37 0.40 6.08
C VAL A 121 -23.61 1.18 7.39
N GLU A 122 -22.61 1.33 8.25
CA GLU A 122 -22.67 2.15 9.47
C GLU A 122 -22.64 3.66 9.18
N ASN A 123 -22.11 4.06 8.02
CA ASN A 123 -21.90 5.46 7.65
C ASN A 123 -22.80 5.92 6.50
N SER A 124 -23.87 5.19 6.22
CA SER A 124 -24.81 5.47 5.13
C SER A 124 -26.25 5.24 5.57
N GLU A 125 -27.18 6.02 5.03
CA GLU A 125 -28.61 5.83 5.29
C GLU A 125 -29.20 4.73 4.41
N ASP A 126 -28.71 4.59 3.18
CA ASP A 126 -29.21 3.64 2.19
C ASP A 126 -28.11 2.88 1.43
N VAL A 127 -28.55 1.89 0.64
CA VAL A 127 -27.67 1.05 -0.18
C VAL A 127 -26.90 1.85 -1.24
N PHE A 128 -27.46 2.96 -1.75
CA PHE A 128 -26.82 3.78 -2.77
C PHE A 128 -25.66 4.58 -2.18
N GLU A 129 -25.87 5.21 -1.03
CA GLU A 129 -24.84 5.92 -0.27
C GLU A 129 -23.70 4.98 0.14
N ALA A 130 -24.00 3.79 0.68
CA ALA A 130 -22.97 2.80 1.01
C ALA A 130 -22.14 2.40 -0.20
N ARG A 131 -22.75 2.30 -1.39
CA ARG A 131 -22.04 2.00 -2.63
C ARG A 131 -21.16 3.15 -3.10
N ILE A 132 -21.50 4.39 -2.76
CA ILE A 132 -20.65 5.56 -3.02
C ILE A 132 -19.44 5.52 -2.08
N LEU A 133 -19.65 5.26 -0.79
CA LEU A 133 -18.55 5.09 0.19
C LEU A 133 -17.60 3.96 -0.21
N ALA A 134 -18.13 2.84 -0.67
CA ALA A 134 -17.32 1.71 -1.14
C ALA A 134 -16.35 2.07 -2.28
N LYS A 135 -16.71 3.06 -3.14
CA LYS A 135 -15.81 3.52 -4.21
C LYS A 135 -14.61 4.30 -3.69
N LEU A 136 -14.73 4.95 -2.53
CA LEU A 136 -13.64 5.69 -1.90
C LEU A 136 -12.57 4.77 -1.31
N LEU A 137 -12.93 3.51 -1.04
CA LEU A 137 -12.04 2.49 -0.50
C LEU A 137 -11.15 1.82 -1.55
N LYS A 138 -11.18 2.26 -2.81
CA LYS A 138 -10.46 1.59 -3.92
C LYS A 138 -8.97 1.39 -3.63
N ASP A 139 -8.30 2.42 -3.12
CA ASP A 139 -6.86 2.35 -2.84
C ASP A 139 -6.55 1.44 -1.64
N ASP A 140 -7.41 1.44 -0.61
CA ASP A 140 -7.32 0.51 0.52
C ASP A 140 -7.55 -0.93 0.06
N ILE A 141 -8.52 -1.18 -0.84
CA ILE A 141 -8.78 -2.49 -1.43
C ILE A 141 -7.54 -2.99 -2.20
N ALA A 142 -6.97 -2.16 -3.07
CA ALA A 142 -5.76 -2.50 -3.81
C ALA A 142 -4.60 -2.82 -2.87
N TYR A 143 -4.42 -2.02 -1.81
CA TYR A 143 -3.42 -2.28 -0.78
C TYR A 143 -3.65 -3.62 -0.07
N ARG A 144 -4.88 -3.90 0.38
CA ARG A 144 -5.22 -5.15 1.08
C ARG A 144 -5.02 -6.38 0.18
N VAL A 145 -5.40 -6.30 -1.10
CA VAL A 145 -5.18 -7.37 -2.08
C VAL A 145 -3.69 -7.58 -2.34
N LYS A 146 -2.90 -6.51 -2.42
CA LYS A 146 -1.44 -6.57 -2.54
C LYS A 146 -0.82 -7.30 -1.34
N GLN A 147 -1.19 -6.91 -0.11
CA GLN A 147 -0.71 -7.56 1.12
C GLN A 147 -1.13 -9.04 1.17
N TYR A 148 -2.36 -9.35 0.80
CA TYR A 148 -2.86 -10.72 0.75
C TYR A 148 -2.07 -11.57 -0.25
N SER A 149 -1.79 -11.01 -1.43
CA SER A 149 -1.01 -11.68 -2.46
C SER A 149 0.39 -12.04 -1.97
N TYR A 150 1.06 -11.14 -1.23
CA TYR A 150 2.35 -11.44 -0.61
C TYR A 150 2.29 -12.57 0.43
N CYS A 151 1.15 -12.77 1.10
CA CYS A 151 1.00 -13.83 2.11
C CYS A 151 0.79 -15.22 1.50
N ILE A 152 0.16 -15.33 0.32
CA ILE A 152 -0.13 -16.64 -0.29
C ILE A 152 1.01 -17.11 -1.22
N MET A 153 1.35 -16.30 -2.21
CA MET A 153 2.36 -16.57 -3.23
C MET A 153 2.46 -15.31 -4.11
N ASN A 154 3.65 -14.89 -4.51
CA ASN A 154 3.77 -13.73 -5.40
C ASN A 154 3.13 -14.05 -6.76
N ASN A 155 1.94 -13.49 -6.99
CA ASN A 155 1.13 -13.78 -8.17
C ASN A 155 1.37 -12.73 -9.28
N THR A 156 0.97 -13.07 -10.49
CA THR A 156 1.06 -12.17 -11.65
C THR A 156 0.20 -10.91 -11.45
N LYS A 157 0.56 -9.84 -12.15
CA LYS A 157 -0.19 -8.58 -12.13
C LYS A 157 -1.68 -8.79 -12.45
N SER A 158 -1.97 -9.59 -13.49
CA SER A 158 -3.34 -9.88 -13.91
C SER A 158 -4.16 -10.60 -12.85
N TYR A 159 -3.53 -11.44 -12.02
CA TYR A 159 -4.22 -12.10 -10.91
C TYR A 159 -4.55 -11.12 -9.78
N LYS A 160 -3.66 -10.16 -9.49
CA LYS A 160 -3.89 -9.10 -8.50
C LYS A 160 -5.05 -8.19 -8.95
N GLU A 161 -5.02 -7.74 -10.20
CA GLU A 161 -6.10 -6.95 -10.82
C GLU A 161 -7.45 -7.70 -10.76
N TRP A 162 -7.45 -9.00 -11.10
CA TRP A 162 -8.65 -9.81 -10.98
C TRP A 162 -9.16 -9.95 -9.53
N LEU A 163 -8.25 -10.10 -8.56
CA LEU A 163 -8.62 -10.15 -7.14
C LEU A 163 -9.23 -8.84 -6.65
N GLU A 164 -8.72 -7.69 -7.10
CA GLU A 164 -9.28 -6.37 -6.80
C GLU A 164 -10.71 -6.23 -7.35
N GLU A 165 -10.92 -6.59 -8.61
CA GLU A 165 -12.25 -6.57 -9.23
C GLU A 165 -13.24 -7.51 -8.53
N ASP A 166 -12.79 -8.73 -8.19
CA ASP A 166 -13.59 -9.70 -7.46
C ASP A 166 -13.92 -9.22 -6.04
N TYR A 167 -12.96 -8.55 -5.36
CA TYR A 167 -13.17 -7.93 -4.06
C TYR A 167 -14.25 -6.85 -4.15
N GLU A 168 -14.13 -5.89 -5.07
CA GLU A 168 -15.11 -4.82 -5.24
C GLU A 168 -16.51 -5.37 -5.56
N ARG A 169 -16.58 -6.39 -6.42
CA ARG A 169 -17.84 -7.06 -6.77
C ARG A 169 -18.48 -7.70 -5.55
N LYS A 170 -17.71 -8.42 -4.74
CA LYS A 170 -18.20 -9.05 -3.50
C LYS A 170 -18.57 -8.02 -2.44
N LEU A 171 -17.84 -6.91 -2.34
CA LEU A 171 -18.18 -5.81 -1.44
C LEU A 171 -19.57 -5.23 -1.76
N ARG A 172 -19.86 -4.97 -3.05
CA ARG A 172 -21.20 -4.51 -3.47
C ARG A 172 -22.32 -5.49 -3.10
N LEU A 173 -22.05 -6.80 -3.23
CA LEU A 173 -22.99 -7.84 -2.83
C LEU A 173 -23.18 -7.88 -1.31
N SER A 174 -22.08 -7.83 -0.56
CA SER A 174 -22.07 -7.84 0.92
C SER A 174 -22.84 -6.65 1.48
N ILE A 175 -22.62 -5.43 0.96
CA ILE A 175 -23.39 -4.23 1.34
C ILE A 175 -24.89 -4.46 1.13
N SER A 176 -25.27 -5.03 -0.02
CA SER A 176 -26.68 -5.28 -0.33
C SER A 176 -27.29 -6.32 0.61
N GLN A 177 -26.52 -7.33 1.05
CA GLN A 177 -26.95 -8.34 2.02
C GLN A 177 -27.10 -7.77 3.42
N GLU A 178 -26.17 -6.93 3.88
CA GLU A 178 -26.22 -6.27 5.19
C GLU A 178 -27.46 -5.36 5.33
N PHE A 179 -27.79 -4.59 4.29
CA PHE A 179 -29.02 -3.80 4.28
C PHE A 179 -30.29 -4.66 4.25
N ALA A 180 -30.28 -5.77 3.52
CA ALA A 180 -31.41 -6.70 3.49
C ALA A 180 -31.61 -7.40 4.85
N ALA A 181 -30.55 -7.60 5.63
CA ALA A 181 -30.63 -8.18 6.98
C ALA A 181 -31.08 -7.16 8.05
N LYS A 182 -30.95 -5.85 7.79
CA LYS A 182 -31.43 -4.77 8.66
C LYS A 182 -32.94 -4.47 8.51
N MET A 183 -33.55 -4.86 7.38
CA MET A 183 -34.99 -4.74 7.12
C MET A 183 -35.78 -5.92 7.69
#